data_AF-A0A6P9A6E9-F1
#
_entry.id   AF-A0A6P9A6E9-F1
#
_cell.length_a   1.000
_cell.length_b   1.000
_cell.length_c   1.000
_cell.angle_alpha   90.00
_cell.angle_beta   90.00
_cell.angle_gamma   90.00
#
_symmetry.space_group_name_H-M   'P 1'
#
loop_
_entity.id
_entity.type
_entity.pdbx_description
1 polymer ?
#
loop_
_entity_poly.entity_id
_entity_poly.type
_entity_poly.pdbx_seq_one_letter_code
_entity_poly.pdbx_strand_id
1 'polypeptide(L)'
;MVVYTNVLETAQRNFQSGIGKSYSPEDVSEVWKQVAQFIRSSLLKKRAVDIKGLGRFTVQEYSMPVSSIYAIWSHRPVFYLDKRLCDSYHIKCVRLYSSDKISVVSPNLTTIARLAGLSRHAVEEIINEVVQALCRLCMELKDLELPLPSLGVLRIVNRYTDMRFSRELVRAVHQDTTDPMVMASHRRGTFEERPPNPGSAALVRWWGRL
;
A
#
# COMPACT_ATOMS: atom_id res chain seq x y z
N MET A 1 16.87 -26.20 -7.87
CA MET A 1 15.60 -25.53 -8.18
C MET A 1 15.03 -24.99 -6.88
N VAL A 2 14.75 -23.69 -6.77
CA VAL A 2 14.09 -23.15 -5.58
C VAL A 2 12.61 -23.52 -5.71
N VAL A 3 12.12 -24.36 -4.80
CA VAL A 3 10.71 -24.77 -4.77
C VAL A 3 9.99 -23.79 -3.86
N TYR A 4 9.11 -22.96 -4.43
CA TYR A 4 8.27 -22.05 -3.67
C TYR A 4 7.02 -22.78 -3.20
N THR A 5 6.62 -22.59 -1.94
CA THR A 5 5.36 -23.11 -1.44
C THR A 5 4.24 -22.14 -1.80
N ASN A 6 3.28 -22.60 -2.61
CA ASN A 6 2.13 -21.79 -3.00
C ASN A 6 1.16 -21.67 -1.82
N VAL A 7 1.02 -20.46 -1.30
CA VAL A 7 0.19 -20.15 -0.12
C VAL A 7 -1.29 -20.38 -0.44
N LEU A 8 -1.74 -20.06 -1.65
CA LEU A 8 -3.13 -20.25 -2.06
C LEU A 8 -3.46 -21.75 -2.19
N GLU A 9 -2.56 -22.53 -2.78
CA GLU A 9 -2.72 -23.99 -2.85
C GLU A 9 -2.67 -24.63 -1.46
N THR A 10 -1.83 -24.10 -0.55
CA THR A 10 -1.78 -24.57 0.83
C THR A 10 -3.05 -24.19 1.60
N ALA A 11 -3.59 -22.99 1.40
CA ALA A 11 -4.86 -22.56 1.98
C ALA A 11 -6.04 -23.41 1.45
N GLN A 12 -6.00 -23.77 0.17
CA GLN A 12 -6.92 -24.76 -0.40
C GLN A 12 -6.69 -26.10 0.30
N ARG A 13 -5.51 -26.74 0.20
CA ARG A 13 -5.25 -28.07 0.80
C ARG A 13 -5.49 -28.15 2.31
N ASN A 14 -5.34 -27.06 3.06
CA ASN A 14 -5.70 -26.94 4.47
C ASN A 14 -7.22 -26.78 4.71
N PHE A 15 -8.05 -27.42 3.89
CA PHE A 15 -9.48 -27.72 4.15
C PHE A 15 -9.76 -28.29 5.56
N GLN A 16 -8.74 -28.63 6.35
CA GLN A 16 -8.83 -29.13 7.73
C GLN A 16 -8.91 -28.03 8.81
N SER A 17 -8.64 -26.75 8.53
CA SER A 17 -8.94 -25.66 9.47
C SER A 17 -10.36 -25.11 9.25
N GLY A 18 -11.40 -25.79 9.78
CA GLY A 18 -12.78 -25.29 9.99
C GLY A 18 -13.63 -24.87 8.76
N ILE A 19 -13.06 -24.08 7.85
CA ILE A 19 -13.68 -23.41 6.69
C ILE A 19 -13.85 -24.38 5.52
N GLY A 20 -13.01 -25.43 5.47
CA GLY A 20 -13.06 -26.40 4.40
C GLY A 20 -14.28 -27.33 4.39
N LYS A 21 -15.13 -27.27 5.43
CA LYS A 21 -16.45 -27.92 5.40
C LYS A 21 -17.51 -27.08 4.71
N SER A 22 -17.26 -25.79 4.48
CA SER A 22 -18.30 -24.82 4.11
C SER A 22 -18.13 -24.19 2.72
N TYR A 23 -16.92 -24.17 2.15
CA TYR A 23 -16.65 -23.50 0.87
C TYR A 23 -15.75 -24.33 -0.06
N SER A 24 -15.91 -24.21 -1.37
CA SER A 24 -15.13 -24.91 -2.41
C SER A 24 -13.76 -24.25 -2.62
N PRO A 25 -12.72 -24.98 -3.09
CA PRO A 25 -11.46 -24.36 -3.54
C PRO A 25 -11.68 -23.33 -4.66
N GLU A 26 -12.75 -23.49 -5.42
CA GLU A 26 -13.17 -22.55 -6.47
C GLU A 26 -13.65 -21.22 -5.85
N ASP A 27 -14.41 -21.28 -4.76
CA ASP A 27 -14.88 -20.11 -4.02
C ASP A 27 -13.71 -19.30 -3.45
N VAL A 28 -12.72 -20.00 -2.88
CA VAL A 28 -11.48 -19.37 -2.37
C VAL A 28 -10.75 -18.64 -3.50
N SER A 29 -10.64 -19.28 -4.66
CA SER A 29 -9.97 -18.71 -5.83
C SER A 29 -10.70 -17.48 -6.36
N GLU A 30 -12.03 -17.53 -6.43
CA GLU A 30 -12.85 -16.42 -6.91
C GLU A 30 -12.83 -15.25 -5.94
N VAL A 31 -12.99 -15.49 -4.62
CA VAL A 31 -12.85 -14.42 -3.60
C VAL A 31 -11.47 -13.78 -3.68
N TRP A 32 -10.41 -14.58 -3.78
CA TRP A 32 -9.04 -14.07 -3.83
C TRP A 32 -8.78 -13.24 -5.11
N LYS A 33 -9.35 -13.67 -6.24
CA LYS A 33 -9.33 -12.92 -7.50
C LYS A 33 -10.06 -11.57 -7.37
N GLN A 34 -11.24 -11.55 -6.73
CA GLN A 34 -11.99 -10.31 -6.49
C GLN A 34 -11.24 -9.35 -5.55
N VAL A 35 -10.57 -9.87 -4.51
CA VAL A 35 -9.68 -9.09 -3.63
C VAL A 35 -8.54 -8.46 -4.45
N ALA A 36 -7.86 -9.25 -5.29
CA ALA A 36 -6.77 -8.74 -6.12
C ALA A 36 -7.25 -7.67 -7.12
N GLN A 37 -8.43 -7.84 -7.72
CA GLN A 37 -9.05 -6.84 -8.59
C GLN A 37 -9.42 -5.55 -7.86
N PHE A 38 -9.91 -5.65 -6.61
CA PHE A 38 -10.20 -4.50 -5.78
C PHE A 38 -8.93 -3.69 -5.45
N ILE A 39 -7.83 -4.37 -5.12
CA ILE A 39 -6.53 -3.74 -4.88
C ILE A 39 -6.07 -3.04 -6.16
N ARG A 40 -6.10 -3.74 -7.31
CA ARG A 40 -5.71 -3.19 -8.62
C ARG A 40 -6.46 -1.88 -8.90
N SER A 41 -7.79 -1.92 -8.76
CA SER A 41 -8.66 -0.75 -9.02
C SER A 41 -8.40 0.41 -8.05
N SER A 42 -8.03 0.11 -6.81
CA SER A 42 -7.73 1.13 -5.81
C SER A 42 -6.38 1.78 -6.02
N LEU A 43 -5.35 1.02 -6.42
CA LEU A 43 -4.04 1.54 -6.79
C LEU A 43 -4.11 2.47 -8.01
N LEU A 44 -4.92 2.13 -9.02
CA LEU A 44 -5.17 3.00 -10.18
C LEU A 44 -5.82 4.34 -9.78
N LYS A 45 -6.60 4.35 -8.70
CA LYS A 45 -7.21 5.56 -8.13
C LYS A 45 -6.29 6.28 -7.13
N LYS A 46 -5.00 5.90 -7.05
CA LYS A 46 -4.01 6.41 -6.09
C LYS A 46 -4.45 6.29 -4.63
N ARG A 47 -5.17 5.21 -4.29
CA ARG A 47 -5.59 4.88 -2.91
C ARG A 47 -4.81 3.68 -2.40
N ALA A 48 -4.42 3.75 -1.14
CA ALA A 48 -3.80 2.61 -0.47
C ALA A 48 -4.88 1.63 -0.01
N VAL A 49 -4.59 0.33 -0.09
CA VAL A 49 -5.43 -0.74 0.44
C VAL A 49 -4.70 -1.44 1.56
N ASP A 50 -5.33 -1.50 2.73
CA ASP A 50 -4.79 -2.17 3.91
C ASP A 50 -5.53 -3.48 4.15
N ILE A 51 -4.80 -4.61 4.08
CA ILE A 51 -5.32 -5.94 4.38
C ILE A 51 -4.77 -6.35 5.73
N LYS A 52 -5.68 -6.46 6.70
CA LYS A 52 -5.34 -6.85 8.08
C LYS A 52 -4.58 -8.17 8.08
N GLY A 53 -3.43 -8.18 8.75
CA GLY A 53 -2.60 -9.38 8.90
C GLY A 53 -1.79 -9.76 7.67
N LEU A 54 -1.94 -9.06 6.53
CA LEU A 54 -1.09 -9.25 5.35
C LEU A 54 -0.17 -8.04 5.15
N GLY A 55 -0.76 -6.85 5.02
CA GLY A 55 -0.01 -5.63 4.74
C GLY A 55 -0.78 -4.62 3.91
N ARG A 56 -0.05 -3.61 3.44
CA ARG A 56 -0.58 -2.45 2.71
C ARG A 56 -0.06 -2.40 1.29
N PHE A 57 -0.98 -2.27 0.36
CA PHE A 57 -0.71 -1.95 -1.04
C PHE A 57 -0.89 -0.45 -1.24
N THR A 58 0.08 0.23 -1.83
CA THR A 58 0.00 1.67 -2.07
C THR A 58 0.75 2.06 -3.33
N VAL A 59 0.64 3.33 -3.73
CA VAL A 59 1.44 3.93 -4.80
C VAL A 59 2.40 4.92 -4.16
N GLN A 60 3.70 4.75 -4.38
CA GLN A 60 4.71 5.70 -3.94
C GLN A 60 5.02 6.68 -5.07
N GLU A 61 5.11 7.96 -4.71
CA GLU A 61 5.47 9.04 -5.62
C GLU A 61 6.97 9.34 -5.43
N TYR A 62 7.70 9.38 -6.53
CA TYR A 62 9.10 9.77 -6.57
C TYR A 62 9.20 11.04 -7.40
N SER A 63 9.76 12.10 -6.83
CA SER A 63 10.15 13.28 -7.59
C SER A 63 11.65 13.24 -7.83
N MET A 64 12.05 13.39 -9.09
CA MET A 64 13.44 13.56 -9.47
C MET A 64 13.61 14.96 -10.06
N PRO A 65 14.36 15.87 -9.41
CA PRO A 65 14.66 17.16 -9.99
C PRO A 65 15.57 16.97 -11.21
N VAL A 66 15.11 17.41 -12.37
CA VAL A 66 15.89 17.39 -13.62
C VAL A 66 16.59 18.73 -13.84
N SER A 67 16.01 19.81 -13.31
CA SER A 67 16.62 21.14 -13.24
C SER A 67 16.08 21.91 -12.04
N SER A 68 16.50 23.17 -11.86
CA SER A 68 15.92 24.05 -10.81
C SER A 68 14.46 24.41 -11.05
N ILE A 69 13.91 24.09 -12.24
CA ILE A 69 12.55 24.48 -12.67
C ILE A 69 11.71 23.26 -13.04
N TYR A 70 12.29 22.07 -13.23
CA TYR A 70 11.55 20.88 -13.66
C TYR A 70 11.83 19.69 -12.76
N ALA A 71 10.76 19.00 -12.36
CA ALA A 71 10.83 17.72 -11.69
C ALA A 71 10.00 16.68 -12.45
N ILE A 72 10.55 15.48 -12.61
CA ILE A 72 9.80 14.34 -13.10
C ILE A 72 9.14 13.66 -11.91
N TRP A 73 7.83 13.53 -11.95
CA TRP A 73 7.05 12.76 -10.99
C TRP A 73 6.78 11.37 -11.55
N SER A 74 7.32 10.36 -10.87
CA SER A 74 7.09 8.95 -11.19
C SER A 74 6.29 8.29 -10.06
N HIS A 75 5.15 7.70 -10.41
CA HIS A 75 4.35 6.89 -9.49
C HIS A 75 4.68 5.40 -9.68
N ARG A 76 4.92 4.67 -8.59
CA ARG A 76 5.15 3.21 -8.63
C ARG A 76 4.33 2.48 -7.58
N PRO A 77 3.72 1.33 -7.90
CA PRO A 77 3.05 0.51 -6.91
C PRO A 77 4.08 -0.11 -5.96
N VAL A 78 3.78 -0.09 -4.66
CA VAL A 78 4.63 -0.64 -3.60
C VAL A 78 3.75 -1.43 -2.65
N PHE A 79 4.29 -2.54 -2.15
CA PHE A 79 3.69 -3.34 -1.08
C PHE A 79 4.54 -3.26 0.18
N TYR A 80 3.87 -3.09 1.31
CA TYR A 80 4.46 -3.07 2.63
C TYR A 80 3.84 -4.18 3.45
N LEU A 81 4.66 -5.12 3.93
CA LEU A 81 4.19 -6.17 4.83
C LEU A 81 3.70 -5.57 6.17
N ASP A 82 2.70 -6.18 6.77
CA ASP A 82 2.25 -5.80 8.11
C ASP A 82 3.39 -5.94 9.13
N LYS A 83 3.58 -4.90 9.97
CA LYS A 83 4.66 -4.86 10.97
C LYS A 83 4.64 -6.05 11.91
N ARG A 84 3.46 -6.57 12.26
CA ARG A 84 3.35 -7.73 13.16
C ARG A 84 4.00 -8.96 12.54
N LEU A 85 3.85 -9.17 11.23
CA LEU A 85 4.53 -10.25 10.53
C LEU A 85 6.04 -10.04 10.47
N CYS A 86 6.47 -8.78 10.26
CA CYS A 86 7.89 -8.41 10.29
C CYS A 86 8.53 -8.78 11.62
N ASP A 87 7.88 -8.37 12.72
CA ASP A 87 8.39 -8.52 14.08
C ASP A 87 8.31 -9.98 14.54
N SER A 88 7.19 -10.67 14.28
CA SER A 88 6.98 -12.06 14.68
C SER A 88 7.83 -13.07 13.91
N TYR A 89 8.17 -12.78 12.64
CA TYR A 89 8.89 -13.74 11.78
C TYR A 89 10.26 -13.24 11.33
N HIS A 90 10.78 -12.17 11.93
CA HIS A 90 12.05 -11.53 11.57
C HIS A 90 12.20 -11.22 10.07
N ILE A 91 11.10 -10.82 9.43
CA ILE A 91 11.10 -10.45 8.01
C ILE A 91 11.58 -9.00 7.90
N LYS A 92 12.55 -8.75 7.02
CA LYS A 92 13.05 -7.39 6.78
C LYS A 92 12.00 -6.59 6.02
N CYS A 93 11.35 -5.67 6.72
CA CYS A 93 10.30 -4.85 6.14
C CYS A 93 10.82 -3.53 5.62
N VAL A 94 10.42 -3.21 4.39
CA VAL A 94 10.68 -1.92 3.77
C VAL A 94 9.93 -0.87 4.58
N ARG A 95 10.63 0.19 5.02
CA ARG A 95 9.99 1.27 5.77
C ARG A 95 9.03 2.02 4.85
N LEU A 96 7.80 2.21 5.32
CA LEU A 96 6.85 3.14 4.72
C LEU A 96 7.49 4.54 4.71
N TYR A 97 7.84 5.03 3.52
CA TYR A 97 8.01 6.45 3.34
C TYR A 97 6.61 7.05 3.30
N SER A 98 6.18 7.58 4.44
CA SER A 98 4.89 8.25 4.58
C SER A 98 4.83 9.43 3.62
N SER A 99 4.13 9.27 2.50
CA SER A 99 3.51 10.40 1.84
C SER A 99 2.17 10.61 2.54
N ASP A 100 2.09 11.62 3.42
CA ASP A 100 0.89 11.94 4.23
C ASP A 100 -0.36 12.26 3.41
N LYS A 101 -0.28 12.17 2.07
CA LYS A 101 -1.32 12.51 1.10
C LYS A 101 -2.16 11.31 0.63
N ILE A 102 -1.77 10.07 0.94
CA ILE A 102 -2.43 8.89 0.39
C ILE A 102 -3.56 8.40 1.31
N SER A 103 -4.80 8.44 0.82
CA SER A 103 -5.94 7.89 1.55
C SER A 103 -5.86 6.37 1.63
N VAL A 104 -5.87 5.84 2.85
CA VAL A 104 -5.88 4.39 3.14
C VAL A 104 -7.32 3.91 3.24
N VAL A 105 -7.66 2.86 2.50
CA VAL A 105 -9.00 2.27 2.42
C VAL A 105 -8.92 0.79 2.75
N SER A 106 -9.87 0.27 3.52
CA SER A 106 -10.00 -1.17 3.73
C SER A 106 -10.72 -1.83 2.55
N PRO A 107 -10.44 -3.13 2.27
CA PRO A 107 -11.19 -3.86 1.24
C PRO A 107 -12.68 -3.83 1.54
N ASN A 108 -13.49 -3.41 0.54
CA ASN A 108 -14.94 -3.37 0.68
C ASN A 108 -15.50 -4.80 0.58
N LEU A 109 -15.59 -5.48 1.72
CA LEU A 109 -16.04 -6.87 1.81
C LEU A 109 -17.46 -7.06 1.23
N THR A 110 -18.34 -6.07 1.38
CA THR A 110 -19.70 -6.11 0.83
C THR A 110 -19.68 -6.16 -0.71
N THR A 111 -18.80 -5.39 -1.34
CA THR A 111 -18.67 -5.40 -2.81
C THR A 111 -18.07 -6.71 -3.29
N ILE A 112 -17.05 -7.22 -2.59
CA ILE A 112 -16.39 -8.49 -2.92
C ILE A 112 -17.36 -9.66 -2.77
N ALA A 113 -18.14 -9.69 -1.67
CA ALA A 113 -19.17 -10.69 -1.42
C ALA A 113 -20.23 -10.73 -2.53
N ARG A 114 -20.71 -9.55 -2.96
CA ARG A 114 -21.67 -9.45 -4.07
C ARG A 114 -21.10 -9.97 -5.40
N LEU A 115 -19.81 -9.71 -5.68
CA LEU A 115 -19.16 -10.16 -6.91
C LEU A 115 -18.85 -11.66 -6.89
N ALA A 116 -18.49 -12.20 -5.73
CA ALA A 116 -18.24 -13.62 -5.54
C ALA A 116 -19.52 -14.46 -5.35
N GLY A 117 -20.69 -13.84 -5.17
CA GLY A 117 -21.94 -14.55 -4.90
C GLY A 117 -22.02 -15.18 -3.49
N LEU A 118 -21.20 -14.69 -2.55
CA LEU A 118 -21.07 -15.23 -1.19
C LEU A 118 -21.53 -14.23 -0.13
N SER A 119 -21.67 -14.70 1.11
CA SER A 119 -21.94 -13.81 2.24
C SER A 119 -20.70 -13.00 2.62
N ARG A 120 -20.90 -11.82 3.23
CA ARG A 120 -19.78 -11.01 3.75
C ARG A 120 -18.92 -11.78 4.74
N HIS A 121 -19.56 -12.60 5.59
CA HIS A 121 -18.88 -13.40 6.59
C HIS A 121 -17.99 -14.46 5.93
N ALA A 122 -18.50 -15.15 4.91
CA ALA A 122 -17.75 -16.13 4.12
C ALA A 122 -16.48 -15.52 3.52
N VAL A 123 -16.59 -14.34 2.91
CA VAL A 123 -15.44 -13.62 2.33
C VAL A 123 -14.40 -13.28 3.40
N GLU A 124 -14.84 -12.82 4.57
CA GLU A 124 -13.95 -12.49 5.68
C GLU A 124 -13.23 -13.73 6.21
N GLU A 125 -13.94 -14.85 6.38
CA GLU A 125 -13.35 -16.14 6.77
C GLU A 125 -12.31 -16.62 5.76
N ILE A 126 -12.62 -16.59 4.46
CA ILE A 126 -11.70 -16.99 3.39
C ILE A 126 -10.44 -16.13 3.39
N ILE A 127 -10.58 -14.80 3.50
CA ILE A 127 -9.41 -13.90 3.56
C ILE A 127 -8.56 -14.20 4.80
N ASN A 128 -9.19 -14.39 5.96
CA ASN A 128 -8.50 -14.72 7.19
C ASN A 128 -7.75 -16.05 7.09
N GLU A 129 -8.32 -17.07 6.45
CA GLU A 129 -7.66 -18.37 6.27
C GLU A 129 -6.43 -18.27 5.36
N VAL A 130 -6.52 -17.53 4.25
CA VAL A 130 -5.36 -17.32 3.37
C VAL A 130 -4.24 -16.60 4.11
N VAL A 131 -4.58 -15.59 4.93
CA VAL A 131 -3.62 -14.88 5.77
C VAL A 131 -3.05 -15.80 6.87
N GLN A 132 -3.86 -16.64 7.49
CA GLN A 132 -3.38 -17.62 8.47
C GLN A 132 -2.47 -18.67 7.84
N ALA A 133 -2.80 -19.18 6.66
CA ALA A 133 -1.96 -20.10 5.91
C ALA A 133 -0.59 -19.47 5.60
N LEU A 134 -0.58 -18.19 5.20
CA LEU A 134 0.65 -17.43 5.03
C LEU A 134 1.47 -17.37 6.32
N CYS A 135 0.85 -17.03 7.45
CA CYS A 135 1.50 -16.98 8.75
C CYS A 135 2.12 -18.33 9.16
N ARG A 136 1.39 -19.44 8.98
CA ARG A 136 1.88 -20.79 9.28
C ARG A 136 3.09 -21.14 8.41
N LEU A 137 3.05 -20.85 7.12
CA LEU A 137 4.18 -21.08 6.21
C LEU A 137 5.39 -20.19 6.54
N CYS A 138 5.15 -18.96 6.99
CA CYS A 138 6.21 -18.08 7.50
C CYS A 138 6.87 -18.64 8.78
N MET A 139 6.13 -19.33 9.65
CA MET A 139 6.72 -20.03 10.81
C MET A 139 7.65 -21.17 10.38
N GLU A 140 7.28 -21.90 9.33
CA GLU A 140 8.05 -23.04 8.81
C GLU A 140 9.34 -22.66 8.07
N LEU A 141 9.72 -21.38 8.04
CA LEU A 141 10.95 -20.89 7.38
C LEU A 141 11.03 -21.21 5.88
N LYS A 142 9.89 -21.50 5.23
CA LYS A 142 9.83 -21.85 3.81
C LYS A 142 9.84 -20.60 2.92
N ASP A 143 10.43 -20.75 1.74
CA ASP A 143 10.23 -19.78 0.67
C ASP A 143 8.83 -19.96 0.09
N LEU A 144 8.09 -18.86 -0.02
CA LEU A 144 6.66 -18.91 -0.27
C LEU A 144 6.22 -17.88 -1.30
N GLU A 145 5.22 -18.27 -2.09
CA GLU A 145 4.60 -17.41 -3.09
C GLU A 145 3.09 -17.34 -2.89
N LEU A 146 2.56 -16.12 -3.00
CA LEU A 146 1.15 -15.84 -2.95
C LEU A 146 0.75 -15.16 -4.28
N PRO A 147 0.16 -15.92 -5.22
CA PRO A 147 -0.30 -15.36 -6.48
C PRO A 147 -1.50 -14.45 -6.24
N LEU A 148 -1.50 -13.27 -6.85
CA LEU A 148 -2.59 -12.30 -6.81
C LEU A 148 -3.06 -12.05 -8.26
N PRO A 149 -4.13 -12.72 -8.70
CA PRO A 149 -4.61 -12.63 -10.08
C PRO A 149 -4.77 -11.18 -10.55
N SER A 150 -4.29 -10.87 -11.75
CA SER A 150 -4.33 -9.52 -12.36
C SER A 150 -3.50 -8.45 -11.63
N LEU A 151 -2.99 -8.68 -10.42
CA LEU A 151 -2.19 -7.74 -9.65
C LEU A 151 -0.69 -8.06 -9.72
N GLY A 152 -0.33 -9.33 -9.53
CA GLY A 152 1.07 -9.75 -9.45
C GLY A 152 1.29 -11.01 -8.62
N VAL A 153 2.52 -11.22 -8.14
CA VAL A 153 2.87 -12.32 -7.23
C VAL A 153 3.67 -11.76 -6.07
N LEU A 154 3.21 -12.03 -4.85
CA LEU A 154 3.97 -11.76 -3.63
C LEU A 154 4.87 -12.95 -3.33
N ARG A 155 6.15 -12.71 -3.07
CA ARG A 155 7.12 -13.72 -2.69
C ARG A 155 7.75 -13.35 -1.37
N ILE A 156 7.94 -14.34 -0.51
CA ILE A 156 8.75 -14.19 0.69
C ILE A 156 9.88 -15.21 0.58
N VAL A 157 11.09 -14.71 0.39
CA VAL A 157 12.29 -15.52 0.14
C VAL A 157 13.35 -15.10 1.14
N ASN A 158 13.91 -16.05 1.88
CA ASN A 158 14.98 -15.79 2.85
C ASN A 158 14.67 -14.60 3.81
N ARG A 159 13.42 -14.51 4.30
CA ARG A 159 12.93 -13.41 5.17
C ARG A 159 12.92 -12.02 4.53
N TYR A 160 12.86 -11.94 3.20
CA TYR A 160 12.59 -10.72 2.45
C TYR A 160 11.30 -10.84 1.66
N THR A 161 10.49 -9.79 1.70
CA THR A 161 9.28 -9.68 0.87
C THR A 161 9.63 -9.04 -0.47
N ASP A 162 9.35 -9.74 -1.56
CA ASP A 162 9.43 -9.25 -2.93
C ASP A 162 8.03 -9.29 -3.54
N MET A 163 7.44 -8.12 -3.80
CA MET A 163 6.15 -8.03 -4.50
C MET A 163 6.39 -7.69 -5.96
N ARG A 164 6.09 -8.63 -6.85
CA ARG A 164 6.20 -8.45 -8.30
C ARG A 164 4.85 -8.10 -8.89
N PHE A 165 4.63 -6.80 -9.10
CA PHE A 165 3.42 -6.33 -9.78
C PHE A 165 3.42 -6.70 -11.27
N SER A 166 2.23 -6.88 -11.83
CA SER A 166 2.05 -7.13 -13.27
C SER A 166 2.54 -5.93 -14.08
N ARG A 167 3.17 -6.19 -15.24
CA ARG A 167 3.69 -5.11 -16.11
C ARG A 167 2.59 -4.13 -16.53
N GLU A 168 1.37 -4.63 -16.76
CA GLU A 168 0.20 -3.82 -17.07
C GLU A 168 -0.13 -2.84 -15.94
N LEU A 169 -0.13 -3.31 -14.69
CA LEU A 169 -0.42 -2.46 -13.54
C LEU A 169 0.67 -1.42 -13.36
N VAL A 170 1.93 -1.82 -13.47
CA VAL A 170 3.06 -0.89 -13.37
C VAL A 170 2.92 0.20 -14.44
N ARG A 171 2.64 -0.16 -15.70
CA ARG A 171 2.41 0.82 -16.78
C ARG A 171 1.21 1.72 -16.53
N ALA A 172 0.10 1.17 -16.03
CA ALA A 172 -1.10 1.95 -15.79
C ALA A 172 -0.95 2.94 -14.62
N VAL A 173 -0.13 2.59 -13.62
CA VAL A 173 0.20 3.47 -12.49
C VAL A 173 1.32 4.46 -12.88
N HIS A 174 2.27 4.02 -13.70
CA HIS A 174 3.40 4.82 -14.17
C HIS A 174 2.94 5.81 -15.25
N GLN A 175 2.41 6.94 -14.79
CA GLN A 175 2.21 8.13 -15.60
C GLN A 175 3.32 9.13 -15.23
N ASP A 176 4.36 9.20 -16.04
CA ASP A 176 5.38 10.23 -15.90
C ASP A 176 4.75 11.58 -16.25
N THR A 177 4.49 12.39 -15.22
CA THR A 177 4.08 13.78 -15.43
C THR A 177 5.33 14.64 -15.29
N THR A 178 5.74 15.26 -16.39
CA THR A 178 6.74 16.33 -16.32
C THR A 178 6.00 17.59 -15.91
N ASP A 179 6.16 17.99 -14.65
CA ASP A 179 5.49 19.19 -14.13
C ASP A 179 6.56 20.30 -14.01
N PRO A 180 6.34 21.50 -14.58
CA PRO A 180 7.16 22.64 -14.23
C PRO A 180 6.98 22.85 -12.72
N MET A 181 8.09 22.94 -11.99
CA MET A 181 8.17 23.20 -10.55
C MET A 181 7.67 24.63 -10.24
N VAL A 182 6.44 24.96 -10.63
CA VAL A 182 5.79 26.22 -10.30
C VAL A 182 5.33 26.10 -8.85
N MET A 183 6.23 26.44 -7.93
CA MET A 183 5.91 27.18 -6.70
C MET A 183 4.56 26.88 -6.02
N ALA A 184 4.17 25.61 -5.87
CA ALA A 184 2.98 25.23 -5.09
C ALA A 184 3.27 25.24 -3.57
N SER A 185 4.23 26.06 -3.13
CA SER A 185 4.62 26.21 -1.72
C SER A 185 4.85 27.65 -1.27
N HIS A 186 4.56 28.68 -2.10
CA HIS A 186 4.73 30.09 -1.71
C HIS A 186 3.48 30.99 -1.86
N ARG A 187 2.27 30.44 -1.71
CA ARG A 187 1.09 31.28 -1.37
C ARG A 187 0.30 30.71 -0.20
N ARG A 188 0.93 30.68 0.98
CA ARG A 188 0.23 30.75 2.26
C ARG A 188 1.12 31.51 3.24
N GLY A 189 0.91 32.82 3.26
CA GLY A 189 1.72 33.79 3.96
C GLY A 189 1.60 35.15 3.28
N THR A 190 0.36 35.65 3.13
CA THR A 190 0.13 37.10 3.01
C THR A 190 0.65 37.72 4.30
N PHE A 191 1.90 38.18 4.24
CA PHE A 191 2.41 39.24 5.10
C PHE A 191 1.77 40.55 4.61
N GLU A 192 1.38 41.41 5.55
CA GLU A 192 0.68 42.71 5.38
C GLU A 192 -0.80 42.63 4.94
N GLU A 193 -1.78 43.25 5.60
CA GLU A 193 -1.78 44.48 6.42
C GLU A 193 -2.73 44.36 7.64
N ARG A 194 -2.30 44.86 8.81
CA ARG A 194 -3.21 45.30 9.89
C ARG A 194 -2.94 46.79 10.13
N PRO A 195 -3.99 47.65 10.17
CA PRO A 195 -3.80 49.09 10.27
C PRO A 195 -3.22 49.50 11.64
N PRO A 196 -2.57 50.67 11.74
CA PRO A 196 -1.85 51.10 12.92
C PRO A 196 -2.84 51.48 14.03
N ASN A 197 -2.58 51.05 15.26
CA ASN A 197 -3.23 51.65 16.43
C ASN A 197 -2.21 52.55 17.15
N PRO A 198 -2.57 53.81 17.45
CA PRO A 198 -1.65 54.80 17.99
C PRO A 198 -1.59 54.68 19.52
N GLY A 199 -0.40 54.86 20.08
CA GLY A 199 -0.25 55.02 21.52
C GLY A 199 0.85 54.14 22.07
N SER A 200 2.07 54.65 22.00
CA SER A 200 3.02 54.71 23.13
C SER A 200 4.31 55.33 22.61
N ALA A 201 4.45 56.61 22.87
CA ALA A 201 5.65 57.38 22.66
C ALA A 201 6.79 56.88 23.56
N ALA A 202 8.02 56.94 23.04
CA ALA A 202 9.28 57.26 23.71
C ALA A 202 10.42 56.58 22.91
N LEU A 203 11.24 57.35 22.17
CA LEU A 203 12.58 57.76 22.62
C LEU A 203 13.43 56.52 22.97
N VAL A 204 14.51 56.19 22.28
CA VAL A 204 15.70 57.04 22.13
C VAL A 204 16.58 56.61 20.95
N ARG A 205 17.31 57.59 20.45
CA ARG A 205 18.22 57.63 19.30
C ARG A 205 19.62 57.05 19.59
N TRP A 206 20.26 56.57 18.49
CA TRP A 206 21.70 56.63 18.14
C TRP A 206 22.67 55.81 19.02
N TRP A 207 23.73 55.15 18.54
CA TRP A 207 24.85 55.48 17.64
C TRP A 207 25.22 54.23 16.79
N GLY A 208 25.98 54.21 15.67
CA GLY A 208 26.83 55.17 14.98
C GLY A 208 28.05 54.45 14.35
N ARG A 209 28.56 55.02 13.23
CA ARG A 209 29.83 54.75 12.50
C ARG A 209 29.90 53.46 11.65
N LEU A 210 30.35 53.48 10.39
CA LEU A 210 31.15 54.44 9.60
C LEU A 210 30.58 54.57 8.18
#